data_AF-A0A730ZMA5-F1
#
_entry.id   AF-A0A730ZMA5-F1
#
_cell.length_a   1.000
_cell.length_b   1.000
_cell.length_c   1.000
_cell.angle_alpha   90.00
_cell.angle_beta   90.00
_cell.angle_gamma   90.00
#
_symmetry.space_group_name_H-M   'P 1'
#
loop_
_entity.id
_entity.type
_entity.pdbx_description
1 polymer ?
#
loop_
_entity_poly.entity_id
_entity_poly.type
_entity_poly.pdbx_seq_one_letter_code
_entity_poly.pdbx_strand_id
1 'polypeptide(L)'
;MAISPLSNNSTGVTTYTIKVGGKAIDSAIGVIAIHIHYQVNHIATAEITISDGDMPTQRFDISDADTFKPGSTISISAGYASDEQTIFDGIIISHGIEIAANNSSSLSVVCKDQAVAMTIAKHSQCFLGKSDSKIISTLLANYPNITASVGRITDPHSELVQFNSTDWDFILTRAEANGFVVTNQSNKVTVDKPAISNAAALVVTYGTDLISFSAKVDARNQLKSVTATAWDPAKQSMVTGTGPAQSISGQGNLTSSELAKVLGISDYTLQTASTLSTDSLTRWADGQQVKAMLSKVRGSVTFQGNASATINSLIELAGVGERYNGSHYISGVHHSIEKGQWITTAELGMSPMWSADHRDIGAPPASGYLPPVDGLQIGVVTKLDGDPESNYRIQIKIPTLNSEANVIWARLASYYASSGFGNFFIPEVGDEVIVGCINQDPSNPIILGSLYSSKNKMPEEMTSDNYIKTLVTKSKMKIIFDDENSVMTLKTPNGNTVVISDKNKSITLADQNSNTICMDKNGIAITSSKDVMISAKGGVNISSTRDTIVKATGDAKISGLNISAQANTGLTLKGTATAELSCSGITTVKGALVKIN
;
A
#
# COMPACT_ATOMS: atom_id res chain seq x y z
N MET A 1 35.71 12.54 -27.79
CA MET A 1 36.87 12.61 -26.90
C MET A 1 36.56 13.72 -25.91
N ALA A 2 36.74 13.51 -24.61
CA ALA A 2 36.50 14.56 -23.61
C ALA A 2 37.41 15.77 -23.91
N ILE A 3 36.88 16.98 -23.79
CA ILE A 3 37.63 18.20 -24.06
C ILE A 3 37.89 18.98 -22.77
N SER A 4 39.02 19.69 -22.72
CA SER A 4 39.27 20.60 -21.60
C SER A 4 38.22 21.72 -21.60
N PRO A 5 37.73 22.16 -20.42
CA PRO A 5 36.91 23.35 -20.30
C PRO A 5 37.56 24.61 -20.93
N LEU A 6 38.89 24.63 -21.07
CA LEU A 6 39.68 25.72 -21.67
C LEU A 6 39.83 25.63 -23.20
N SER A 7 39.17 24.66 -23.86
CA SER A 7 39.23 24.52 -25.32
C SER A 7 38.48 25.66 -26.04
N ASN A 8 38.60 25.71 -27.39
CA ASN A 8 38.40 26.85 -28.33
C ASN A 8 37.22 27.84 -28.15
N ASN A 9 36.28 27.63 -27.22
CA ASN A 9 35.13 28.51 -26.97
C ASN A 9 35.14 29.08 -25.54
N SER A 10 36.31 29.18 -24.90
CA SER A 10 36.48 29.67 -23.51
C SER A 10 37.51 30.81 -23.38
N THR A 11 37.94 31.36 -24.51
CA THR A 11 38.88 32.49 -24.56
C THR A 11 38.12 33.78 -24.87
N GLY A 12 38.35 34.82 -24.05
CA GLY A 12 37.71 36.13 -24.22
C GLY A 12 36.89 36.58 -23.03
N VAL A 13 36.17 37.70 -23.20
CA VAL A 13 35.30 38.27 -22.16
C VAL A 13 34.06 37.38 -22.01
N THR A 14 33.68 37.06 -20.77
CA THR A 14 32.42 36.38 -20.47
C THR A 14 31.24 37.23 -20.95
N THR A 15 30.37 36.63 -21.76
CA THR A 15 29.15 37.26 -22.28
C THR A 15 27.93 36.47 -21.86
N TYR A 16 26.81 37.18 -21.71
CA TYR A 16 25.53 36.58 -21.39
C TYR A 16 24.40 37.37 -22.05
N THR A 17 23.32 36.66 -22.36
CA THR A 17 22.07 37.25 -22.84
C THR A 17 20.93 36.72 -21.99
N ILE A 18 20.13 37.62 -21.42
CA ILE A 18 18.86 37.28 -20.77
C ILE A 18 17.73 37.74 -21.68
N LYS A 19 16.82 36.82 -22.00
CA LYS A 19 15.59 37.10 -22.74
C LYS A 19 14.39 36.87 -21.84
N VAL A 20 13.51 37.87 -21.71
CA VAL A 20 12.24 37.74 -21.01
C VAL A 20 11.08 37.96 -21.99
N GLY A 21 10.10 37.06 -21.99
CA GLY A 21 9.03 37.06 -22.99
C GLY A 21 9.55 36.95 -24.43
N GLY A 22 10.72 36.32 -24.62
CA GLY A 22 11.40 36.18 -25.91
C GLY A 22 12.19 37.41 -26.39
N LYS A 23 12.19 38.52 -25.64
CA LYS A 23 12.93 39.75 -25.97
C LYS A 23 14.15 39.88 -25.07
N ALA A 24 15.30 40.28 -25.63
CA ALA A 24 16.48 40.59 -24.83
C ALA A 24 16.19 41.75 -23.88
N ILE A 25 16.68 41.67 -22.64
CA ILE A 25 16.60 42.77 -21.68
C ILE A 25 17.45 43.96 -22.14
N ASP A 26 17.08 45.17 -21.69
CA ASP A 26 17.85 46.38 -21.98
C ASP A 26 19.29 46.24 -21.45
N SER A 27 20.29 46.57 -22.25
CA SER A 27 21.70 46.52 -21.85
C SER A 27 22.05 47.54 -20.76
N ALA A 28 21.20 48.52 -20.50
CA ALA A 28 21.31 49.44 -19.37
C ALA A 28 20.96 48.78 -18.02
N ILE A 29 20.27 47.62 -18.01
CA ILE A 29 19.94 46.88 -16.79
C ILE A 29 21.21 46.25 -16.22
N GLY A 30 21.64 46.72 -15.04
CA GLY A 30 22.84 46.25 -14.37
C GLY A 30 22.64 44.89 -13.68
N VAL A 31 22.93 43.78 -14.38
CA VAL A 31 22.91 42.45 -13.75
C VAL A 31 24.17 42.27 -12.89
N ILE A 32 23.96 41.99 -11.60
CA ILE A 32 25.03 41.77 -10.61
C ILE A 32 25.52 40.33 -10.65
N ALA A 33 24.57 39.37 -10.64
CA ALA A 33 24.86 37.95 -10.60
C ALA A 33 23.78 37.11 -11.28
N ILE A 34 24.19 35.98 -11.86
CA ILE A 34 23.31 34.91 -12.37
C ILE A 34 23.80 33.59 -11.78
N HIS A 35 22.94 32.92 -11.03
CA HIS A 35 23.19 31.60 -10.47
C HIS A 35 22.18 30.61 -11.05
N ILE A 36 22.64 29.55 -11.70
CA ILE A 36 21.77 28.51 -12.27
C ILE A 36 22.15 27.17 -11.65
N HIS A 37 21.17 26.49 -11.07
CA HIS A 37 21.33 25.21 -10.43
C HIS A 37 20.47 24.14 -11.10
N TYR A 38 21.15 23.12 -11.60
CA TYR A 38 20.57 21.86 -12.05
C TYR A 38 20.95 20.77 -11.08
N GLN A 39 20.00 19.90 -10.74
CA GLN A 39 20.31 18.71 -9.97
C GLN A 39 19.36 17.57 -10.36
N VAL A 40 19.90 16.37 -10.44
CA VAL A 40 19.11 15.16 -10.63
C VAL A 40 18.10 15.03 -9.48
N ASN A 41 16.88 14.61 -9.82
CA ASN A 41 15.71 14.52 -8.95
C ASN A 41 15.22 15.87 -8.39
N HIS A 42 15.63 17.01 -8.99
CA HIS A 42 15.17 18.34 -8.60
C HIS A 42 14.68 19.16 -9.81
N ILE A 43 13.89 20.20 -9.51
CA ILE A 43 13.48 21.21 -10.49
C ILE A 43 14.62 22.21 -10.69
N ALA A 44 14.98 22.47 -11.95
CA ALA A 44 16.01 23.43 -12.29
C ALA A 44 15.62 24.84 -11.82
N THR A 45 16.60 25.57 -11.32
CA THR A 45 16.40 26.90 -10.73
C THR A 45 17.43 27.86 -11.28
N ALA A 46 17.02 29.11 -11.52
CA ALA A 46 17.94 30.21 -11.75
C ALA A 46 17.59 31.38 -10.82
N GLU A 47 18.59 32.07 -10.30
CA GLU A 47 18.45 33.29 -9.54
C GLU A 47 19.27 34.39 -10.20
N ILE A 48 18.62 35.53 -10.44
CA ILE A 48 19.24 36.69 -11.07
C ILE A 48 19.17 37.84 -10.07
N THR A 49 20.33 38.40 -9.74
CA THR A 49 20.44 39.60 -8.91
C THR A 49 20.71 40.79 -9.81
N ILE A 50 19.87 41.81 -9.73
CA ILE A 50 19.89 43.00 -10.58
C ILE A 50 20.05 44.23 -9.69
N SER A 51 20.92 45.15 -10.08
CA SER A 51 21.04 46.46 -9.41
C SER A 51 19.78 47.26 -9.70
N ASP A 52 19.01 47.56 -8.66
CA ASP A 52 17.79 48.36 -8.77
C ASP A 52 17.50 49.09 -7.46
N GLY A 53 16.86 50.25 -7.54
CA GLY A 53 16.61 51.12 -6.41
C GLY A 53 17.49 52.36 -6.40
N ASP A 54 16.86 53.53 -6.33
CA ASP A 54 17.53 54.83 -6.20
C ASP A 54 17.04 55.53 -4.92
N MET A 55 17.91 55.63 -3.91
CA MET A 55 17.55 56.13 -2.58
C MET A 55 17.06 57.59 -2.59
N PRO A 56 17.72 58.55 -3.26
CA PRO A 56 17.22 59.92 -3.40
C PRO A 56 15.81 60.03 -3.99
N THR A 57 15.49 59.26 -5.03
CA THR A 57 14.18 59.34 -5.69
C THR A 57 13.15 58.37 -5.11
N GLN A 58 13.59 57.39 -4.31
CA GLN A 58 12.77 56.33 -3.71
C GLN A 58 12.06 55.47 -4.76
N ARG A 59 12.70 55.25 -5.91
CA ARG A 59 12.14 54.49 -7.05
C ARG A 59 12.89 53.20 -7.30
N PHE A 60 12.19 52.21 -7.82
CA PHE A 60 12.71 50.90 -8.23
C PHE A 60 12.26 50.63 -9.65
N ASP A 61 12.81 51.39 -10.60
CA ASP A 61 12.29 51.46 -11.96
C ASP A 61 12.31 50.10 -12.68
N ILE A 62 13.23 49.19 -12.33
CA ILE A 62 13.30 47.85 -12.94
C ILE A 62 12.28 46.91 -12.31
N SER A 63 12.13 46.94 -10.98
CA SER A 63 11.14 46.17 -10.23
C SER A 63 9.71 46.58 -10.59
N ASP A 64 9.47 47.88 -10.74
CA ASP A 64 8.16 48.45 -11.11
C ASP A 64 7.78 48.16 -12.57
N ALA A 65 8.76 47.80 -13.42
CA ALA A 65 8.52 47.49 -14.83
C ALA A 65 7.92 46.09 -15.05
N ASP A 66 7.27 45.90 -16.21
CA ASP A 66 6.66 44.62 -16.59
C ASP A 66 7.69 43.52 -16.90
N THR A 67 8.95 43.90 -17.14
CA THR A 67 10.01 43.00 -17.63
C THR A 67 10.17 41.76 -16.76
N PHE A 68 10.30 41.91 -15.44
CA PHE A 68 10.55 40.79 -14.52
C PHE A 68 9.32 40.40 -13.68
N LYS A 69 8.12 40.61 -14.21
CA LYS A 69 6.90 40.14 -13.55
C LYS A 69 6.86 38.61 -13.45
N PRO A 70 6.48 38.05 -12.28
CA PRO A 70 6.21 36.61 -12.16
C PRO A 70 5.21 36.13 -13.23
N GLY A 71 5.49 34.97 -13.83
CA GLY A 71 4.73 34.38 -14.94
C GLY A 71 5.36 34.61 -16.32
N SER A 72 6.27 35.57 -16.47
CA SER A 72 7.02 35.76 -17.71
C SER A 72 7.99 34.61 -17.98
N THR A 73 8.07 34.17 -19.24
CA THR A 73 9.08 33.18 -19.67
C THR A 73 10.45 33.82 -19.74
N ILE A 74 11.48 33.06 -19.37
CA ILE A 74 12.86 33.55 -19.36
C ILE A 74 13.80 32.52 -19.97
N SER A 75 14.80 33.01 -20.71
CA SER A 75 15.91 32.23 -21.25
C SER A 75 17.22 32.94 -20.95
N ILE A 76 18.22 32.18 -20.49
CA ILE A 76 19.53 32.69 -20.12
C ILE A 76 20.56 31.97 -20.97
N SER A 77 21.33 32.73 -21.73
CA SER A 77 22.48 32.24 -22.51
C SER A 77 23.77 32.81 -21.92
N ALA A 78 24.83 32.00 -21.94
CA ALA A 78 26.16 32.41 -21.49
C ALA A 78 27.24 31.84 -22.40
N GLY A 79 28.36 32.54 -22.47
CA GLY A 79 29.42 32.23 -23.41
C GLY A 79 30.66 33.09 -23.22
N TYR A 80 31.50 33.07 -24.25
CA TYR A 80 32.68 33.92 -24.34
C TYR A 80 32.71 34.61 -25.70
N ALA A 81 33.09 35.89 -25.70
CA ALA A 81 33.02 36.75 -26.87
C ALA A 81 31.61 36.75 -27.49
N SER A 82 31.42 36.17 -28.67
CA SER A 82 30.13 36.13 -29.38
C SER A 82 29.51 34.74 -29.49
N ASP A 83 30.08 33.74 -28.82
CA ASP A 83 29.56 32.36 -28.84
C ASP A 83 28.86 32.04 -27.51
N GLU A 84 27.54 32.27 -27.47
CA GLU A 84 26.69 32.00 -26.31
C GLU A 84 25.82 30.76 -26.55
N GLN A 85 25.67 29.95 -25.50
CA GLN A 85 24.76 28.81 -25.47
C GLN A 85 23.69 29.03 -24.42
N THR A 86 22.46 28.62 -24.69
CA THR A 86 21.38 28.63 -23.69
C THR A 86 21.71 27.66 -22.57
N ILE A 87 21.80 28.18 -21.35
CA ILE A 87 22.10 27.43 -20.14
C ILE A 87 20.93 27.39 -19.18
N PHE A 88 19.81 28.08 -19.45
CA PHE A 88 18.55 27.96 -18.70
C PHE A 88 17.35 28.44 -19.50
N ASP A 89 16.22 27.74 -19.36
CA ASP A 89 14.91 28.17 -19.81
C ASP A 89 13.89 27.89 -18.71
N GLY A 90 12.94 28.80 -18.49
CA GLY A 90 11.91 28.61 -17.48
C GLY A 90 10.94 29.78 -17.37
N ILE A 91 10.43 29.98 -16.16
CA ILE A 91 9.51 31.05 -15.79
C ILE A 91 9.98 31.76 -14.54
N ILE A 92 9.68 33.04 -14.46
CA ILE A 92 9.86 33.83 -13.23
C ILE A 92 8.76 33.42 -12.24
N ILE A 93 9.16 32.95 -11.06
CA ILE A 93 8.23 32.51 -10.00
C ILE A 93 8.20 33.44 -8.79
N SER A 94 9.31 34.13 -8.52
CA SER A 94 9.43 35.04 -7.39
C SER A 94 10.22 36.27 -7.81
N HIS A 95 9.85 37.39 -7.20
CA HIS A 95 10.41 38.71 -7.42
C HIS A 95 10.49 39.35 -6.04
N GLY A 96 11.67 39.79 -5.62
CA GLY A 96 11.88 40.42 -4.32
C GLY A 96 12.91 41.54 -4.38
N ILE A 97 12.76 42.54 -3.55
CA ILE A 97 13.76 43.61 -3.36
C ILE A 97 14.53 43.32 -2.08
N GLU A 98 15.85 43.43 -2.15
CA GLU A 98 16.75 43.41 -1.00
C GLU A 98 17.46 44.75 -0.87
N ILE A 99 17.40 45.34 0.33
CA ILE A 99 18.14 46.55 0.69
C ILE A 99 19.07 46.17 1.85
N ALA A 100 20.36 46.05 1.56
CA ALA A 100 21.35 45.66 2.54
C ALA A 100 21.70 46.82 3.49
N ALA A 101 22.32 46.50 4.64
CA ALA A 101 22.66 47.49 5.68
C ALA A 101 23.64 48.58 5.22
N ASN A 102 24.39 48.33 4.15
CA ASN A 102 25.25 49.32 3.46
C ASN A 102 24.47 50.21 2.47
N ASN A 103 23.14 50.10 2.45
CA ASN A 103 22.21 50.72 1.51
C ASN A 103 22.36 50.31 0.04
N SER A 104 23.06 49.21 -0.28
CA SER A 104 22.98 48.65 -1.62
C SER A 104 21.60 48.02 -1.80
N SER A 105 20.95 48.39 -2.89
CA SER A 105 19.62 47.89 -3.25
C SER A 105 19.71 47.01 -4.49
N SER A 106 18.99 45.90 -4.47
CA SER A 106 18.94 44.96 -5.59
C SER A 106 17.58 44.29 -5.72
N LEU A 107 17.23 43.97 -6.95
CA LEU A 107 16.13 43.10 -7.32
C LEU A 107 16.64 41.65 -7.44
N SER A 108 16.08 40.73 -6.64
CA SER A 108 16.25 39.29 -6.79
C SER A 108 15.07 38.70 -7.56
N VAL A 109 15.38 38.00 -8.65
CA VAL A 109 14.42 37.31 -9.51
C VAL A 109 14.72 35.81 -9.46
N VAL A 110 13.80 35.03 -8.88
CA VAL A 110 13.90 33.57 -8.86
C VAL A 110 13.08 32.99 -10.00
N CYS A 111 13.75 32.17 -10.79
CA CYS A 111 13.20 31.48 -11.93
C CYS A 111 13.24 29.98 -11.69
N LYS A 112 12.23 29.26 -12.19
CA LYS A 112 12.17 27.80 -12.17
C LYS A 112 11.82 27.30 -13.55
N ASP A 113 12.23 26.08 -13.85
CA ASP A 113 11.68 25.35 -14.99
C ASP A 113 10.15 25.19 -14.85
N GLN A 114 9.45 25.11 -15.98
CA GLN A 114 7.99 24.94 -16.02
C GLN A 114 7.50 23.69 -15.28
N ALA A 115 8.36 22.68 -15.08
CA ALA A 115 8.08 21.50 -14.28
C ALA A 115 7.79 21.81 -12.80
N VAL A 116 8.07 23.02 -12.30
CA VAL A 116 7.70 23.45 -10.93
C VAL A 116 6.21 23.29 -10.63
N ALA A 117 5.34 23.39 -11.65
CA ALA A 117 3.91 23.19 -11.48
C ALA A 117 3.56 21.79 -10.92
N MET A 118 4.41 20.79 -11.17
CA MET A 118 4.23 19.41 -10.73
C MET A 118 4.44 19.21 -9.23
N THR A 119 5.04 20.19 -8.53
CA THR A 119 5.41 20.10 -7.12
C THR A 119 4.39 20.75 -6.19
N ILE A 120 3.27 21.26 -6.72
CA ILE A 120 2.32 22.10 -5.96
C ILE A 120 1.07 21.33 -5.57
N ALA A 121 0.32 20.85 -6.56
CA ALA A 121 -0.95 20.19 -6.32
C ALA A 121 -0.74 18.72 -5.92
N LYS A 122 -1.44 18.30 -4.85
CA LYS A 122 -1.50 16.90 -4.43
C LYS A 122 -2.69 16.21 -5.10
N HIS A 123 -2.49 14.99 -5.57
CA HIS A 123 -3.51 14.20 -6.25
C HIS A 123 -3.70 12.82 -5.60
N SER A 124 -4.88 12.26 -5.80
CA SER A 124 -5.20 10.88 -5.46
C SER A 124 -5.85 10.20 -6.66
N GLN A 125 -5.21 9.14 -7.17
CA GLN A 125 -5.69 8.41 -8.35
C GLN A 125 -5.19 6.96 -8.36
N CYS A 126 -5.95 6.08 -9.02
CA CYS A 126 -5.64 4.67 -9.14
C CYS A 126 -5.33 4.30 -10.60
N PHE A 127 -4.21 3.59 -10.80
CA PHE A 127 -3.74 3.12 -12.10
C PHE A 127 -3.83 1.59 -12.16
N LEU A 128 -4.74 1.10 -13.01
CA LEU A 128 -4.99 -0.34 -13.18
C LEU A 128 -4.32 -0.86 -14.46
N GLY A 129 -3.56 -1.96 -14.36
CA GLY A 129 -2.96 -2.64 -15.51
C GLY A 129 -1.94 -1.80 -16.30
N LYS A 130 -1.34 -0.78 -15.69
CA LYS A 130 -0.36 0.12 -16.34
C LYS A 130 1.05 -0.10 -15.80
N SER A 131 2.04 -0.04 -16.68
CA SER A 131 3.45 -0.04 -16.27
C SER A 131 3.88 1.35 -15.80
N ASP A 132 4.97 1.42 -15.02
CA ASP A 132 5.50 2.69 -14.51
C ASP A 132 5.75 3.71 -15.62
N SER A 133 6.32 3.33 -16.78
CA SER A 133 6.51 4.26 -17.89
C SER A 133 5.21 4.85 -18.40
N LYS A 134 4.15 4.03 -18.54
CA LYS A 134 2.83 4.52 -18.99
C LYS A 134 2.22 5.47 -17.96
N ILE A 135 2.38 5.17 -16.67
CA ILE A 135 1.89 6.01 -15.57
C ILE A 135 2.63 7.34 -15.57
N ILE A 136 3.96 7.33 -15.56
CA ILE A 136 4.82 8.52 -15.57
C ILE A 136 4.53 9.38 -16.82
N SER A 137 4.43 8.78 -18.01
CA SER A 137 4.06 9.53 -19.22
C SER A 137 2.65 10.14 -19.14
N THR A 138 1.69 9.46 -18.51
CA THR A 138 0.33 10.01 -18.31
C THR A 138 0.38 11.24 -17.40
N LEU A 139 1.14 11.18 -16.30
CA LEU A 139 1.29 12.28 -15.35
C LEU A 139 1.99 13.49 -16.00
N LEU A 140 3.09 13.25 -16.73
CA LEU A 140 3.82 14.31 -17.42
C LEU A 140 2.97 15.00 -18.50
N ALA A 141 2.06 14.27 -19.15
CA ALA A 141 1.18 14.84 -20.18
C ALA A 141 0.16 15.86 -19.63
N ASN A 142 -0.05 15.94 -18.31
CA ASN A 142 -0.90 16.96 -17.70
C ASN A 142 -0.29 18.37 -17.75
N TYR A 143 1.00 18.49 -18.09
CA TYR A 143 1.76 19.74 -18.05
C TYR A 143 2.18 20.15 -19.48
N PRO A 144 1.42 21.02 -20.16
CA PRO A 144 1.63 21.30 -21.59
C PRO A 144 2.88 22.12 -21.91
N ASN A 145 3.44 22.82 -20.91
CA ASN A 145 4.62 23.68 -21.07
C ASN A 145 5.94 22.93 -20.91
N ILE A 146 5.90 21.60 -20.69
CA ILE A 146 7.09 20.75 -20.64
C ILE A 146 7.07 19.71 -21.75
N THR A 147 8.25 19.24 -22.10
CA THR A 147 8.42 18.05 -22.93
C THR A 147 8.88 16.88 -22.06
N ALA A 148 8.48 15.66 -22.42
CA ALA A 148 8.75 14.46 -21.62
C ALA A 148 9.48 13.39 -22.42
N SER A 149 10.41 12.70 -21.79
CA SER A 149 11.03 11.47 -22.30
C SER A 149 11.11 10.45 -21.18
N VAL A 150 10.57 9.25 -21.41
CA VAL A 150 10.46 8.22 -20.36
C VAL A 150 11.02 6.92 -20.89
N GLY A 151 12.02 6.38 -20.22
CA GLY A 151 12.62 5.08 -20.50
C GLY A 151 11.57 3.96 -20.37
N ARG A 152 11.72 2.89 -21.15
CA ARG A 152 10.71 1.83 -21.27
C ARG A 152 10.75 0.85 -20.09
N ILE A 153 9.59 0.67 -19.45
CA ILE A 153 9.28 -0.33 -18.42
C ILE A 153 8.03 -1.07 -18.89
N THR A 154 8.13 -2.39 -19.01
CA THR A 154 7.10 -3.22 -19.65
C THR A 154 6.06 -3.76 -18.70
N ASP A 155 6.45 -4.01 -17.44
CA ASP A 155 5.62 -4.81 -16.56
C ASP A 155 4.52 -3.95 -15.94
N PRO A 156 3.26 -4.37 -16.07
CA PRO A 156 2.14 -3.63 -15.52
C PRO A 156 1.97 -3.91 -14.03
N HIS A 157 1.54 -2.89 -13.30
CA HIS A 157 0.95 -3.07 -11.98
C HIS A 157 -0.49 -3.56 -12.14
N SER A 158 -0.92 -4.51 -11.30
CA SER A 158 -2.35 -4.87 -11.20
C SER A 158 -3.15 -3.64 -10.76
N GLU A 159 -2.68 -2.99 -9.69
CA GLU A 159 -3.17 -1.76 -9.14
C GLU A 159 -2.00 -0.97 -8.53
N LEU A 160 -1.89 0.31 -8.87
CA LEU A 160 -0.97 1.25 -8.22
C LEU A 160 -1.70 2.55 -7.91
N VAL A 161 -1.59 3.03 -6.68
CA VAL A 161 -2.31 4.21 -6.20
C VAL A 161 -1.33 5.34 -5.92
N GLN A 162 -1.56 6.51 -6.51
CA GLN A 162 -1.04 7.78 -6.02
C GLN A 162 -2.03 8.27 -4.96
N PHE A 163 -1.57 8.55 -3.74
CA PHE A 163 -2.43 8.95 -2.65
C PHE A 163 -1.92 10.22 -1.98
N ASN A 164 -2.64 11.33 -2.19
CA ASN A 164 -2.36 12.64 -1.61
C ASN A 164 -0.88 13.05 -1.67
N SER A 165 -0.27 12.87 -2.84
CA SER A 165 1.11 13.27 -3.14
C SER A 165 1.14 14.10 -4.42
N THR A 166 2.17 14.91 -4.61
CA THR A 166 2.35 15.65 -5.86
C THR A 166 2.73 14.69 -6.99
N ASP A 167 2.51 15.10 -8.24
CA ASP A 167 2.91 14.28 -9.40
C ASP A 167 4.43 14.14 -9.46
N TRP A 168 5.17 15.18 -9.10
CA TRP A 168 6.62 15.16 -9.02
C TRP A 168 7.11 14.10 -8.02
N ASP A 169 6.63 14.14 -6.77
CA ASP A 169 7.08 13.22 -5.73
C ASP A 169 6.70 11.77 -6.06
N PHE A 170 5.52 11.56 -6.62
CA PHE A 170 5.12 10.23 -7.08
C PHE A 170 6.03 9.73 -8.21
N ILE A 171 6.35 10.57 -9.20
CA ILE A 171 7.28 10.20 -10.27
C ILE A 171 8.68 9.89 -9.71
N LEU A 172 9.19 10.67 -8.76
CA LEU A 172 10.49 10.40 -8.12
C LEU A 172 10.53 9.02 -7.46
N THR A 173 9.54 8.71 -6.63
CA THR A 173 9.47 7.42 -5.93
C THR A 173 9.36 6.24 -6.91
N ARG A 174 8.60 6.39 -8.01
CA ARG A 174 8.49 5.37 -9.05
C ARG A 174 9.75 5.25 -9.89
N ALA A 175 10.43 6.35 -10.20
CA ALA A 175 11.69 6.35 -10.94
C ALA A 175 12.77 5.61 -10.15
N GLU A 176 12.98 5.95 -8.87
CA GLU A 176 14.00 5.30 -8.05
C GLU A 176 13.70 3.82 -7.83
N ALA A 177 12.42 3.43 -7.65
CA ALA A 177 12.02 2.03 -7.54
C ALA A 177 12.33 1.20 -8.80
N ASN A 178 12.57 1.85 -9.94
CA ASN A 178 12.99 1.21 -11.20
C ASN A 178 14.48 1.45 -11.53
N GLY A 179 15.25 2.05 -10.61
CA GLY A 179 16.66 2.41 -10.84
C GLY A 179 16.85 3.51 -11.89
N PHE A 180 15.83 4.34 -12.10
CA PHE A 180 15.86 5.50 -12.98
C PHE A 180 16.15 6.76 -12.16
N VAL A 181 16.60 7.78 -12.86
CA VAL A 181 16.77 9.14 -12.36
C VAL A 181 15.83 10.08 -13.10
N VAL A 182 15.42 11.16 -12.43
CA VAL A 182 14.62 12.22 -13.05
C VAL A 182 15.53 13.42 -13.31
N THR A 183 15.55 13.91 -14.53
CA THR A 183 16.29 15.13 -14.91
C THR A 183 15.34 16.16 -15.46
N ASN A 184 15.61 17.42 -15.12
CA ASN A 184 14.84 18.56 -15.57
C ASN A 184 15.81 19.63 -16.09
N GLN A 185 15.74 19.89 -17.39
CA GLN A 185 16.60 20.88 -18.06
C GLN A 185 15.89 21.44 -19.30
N SER A 186 15.86 22.77 -19.44
CA SER A 186 15.24 23.47 -20.58
C SER A 186 13.80 23.05 -20.88
N ASN A 187 12.93 23.06 -19.86
CA ASN A 187 11.52 22.65 -19.92
C ASN A 187 11.33 21.20 -20.42
N LYS A 188 12.34 20.35 -20.24
CA LYS A 188 12.28 18.93 -20.56
C LYS A 188 12.49 18.10 -19.31
N VAL A 189 11.54 17.21 -19.02
CA VAL A 189 11.67 16.19 -17.97
C VAL A 189 12.01 14.86 -18.62
N THR A 190 13.14 14.27 -18.22
CA THR A 190 13.55 12.92 -18.66
C THR A 190 13.62 11.98 -17.47
N VAL A 191 12.96 10.83 -17.58
CA VAL A 191 12.94 9.77 -16.57
C VAL A 191 13.51 8.51 -17.18
N ASP A 192 14.79 8.21 -16.92
CA ASP A 192 15.51 7.11 -17.54
C ASP A 192 16.64 6.59 -16.64
N LYS A 193 17.30 5.50 -17.03
CA LYS A 193 18.51 5.00 -16.36
C LYS A 193 19.60 6.09 -16.33
N PRO A 194 20.42 6.12 -15.27
CA PRO A 194 21.53 7.06 -15.21
C PRO A 194 22.51 6.81 -16.37
N ALA A 195 22.91 7.88 -17.06
CA ALA A 195 23.76 7.79 -18.26
C ALA A 195 25.24 7.59 -17.91
N ILE A 196 25.57 6.39 -17.42
CA ILE A 196 26.89 6.02 -16.91
C ILE A 196 27.81 5.36 -17.95
N SER A 197 27.31 5.12 -19.17
CA SER A 197 28.06 4.45 -20.24
C SER A 197 28.46 5.39 -21.38
N ASN A 198 28.03 6.65 -21.32
CA ASN A 198 28.39 7.66 -22.32
C ASN A 198 29.83 8.11 -22.12
N ALA A 199 30.48 8.58 -23.19
CA ALA A 199 31.78 9.23 -23.06
C ALA A 199 31.65 10.52 -22.21
N ALA A 200 32.67 10.82 -21.41
CA ALA A 200 32.72 12.08 -20.68
C ALA A 200 32.75 13.26 -21.65
N ALA A 201 31.94 14.28 -21.38
CA ALA A 201 31.89 15.48 -22.21
C ALA A 201 33.12 16.37 -22.00
N LEU A 202 33.55 16.49 -20.74
CA LEU A 202 34.66 17.33 -20.31
C LEU A 202 35.71 16.51 -19.57
N VAL A 203 36.98 16.89 -19.70
CA VAL A 203 38.09 16.43 -18.87
C VAL A 203 38.65 17.58 -18.06
N VAL A 204 38.58 17.49 -16.73
CA VAL A 204 39.05 18.51 -15.80
C VAL A 204 40.35 18.04 -15.15
N THR A 205 41.43 18.75 -15.43
CA THR A 205 42.81 18.39 -15.08
C THR A 205 43.37 19.32 -14.01
N TYR A 206 43.83 18.73 -12.90
CA TYR A 206 44.55 19.45 -11.85
C TYR A 206 45.83 20.08 -12.39
N GLY A 207 46.01 21.38 -12.14
CA GLY A 207 47.14 22.16 -12.64
C GLY A 207 46.93 22.76 -14.04
N THR A 208 45.79 22.50 -14.70
CA THR A 208 45.44 23.08 -15.99
C THR A 208 44.16 23.91 -15.92
N ASP A 209 43.03 23.27 -15.65
CA ASP A 209 41.69 23.87 -15.79
C ASP A 209 40.77 23.66 -14.57
N LEU A 210 41.22 22.86 -13.60
CA LEU A 210 40.60 22.67 -12.30
C LEU A 210 40.86 23.89 -11.41
N ILE A 211 39.78 24.52 -10.92
CA ILE A 211 39.81 25.66 -9.98
C ILE A 211 39.73 25.16 -8.53
N SER A 212 38.76 24.30 -8.21
CA SER A 212 38.64 23.68 -6.89
C SER A 212 38.07 22.27 -6.99
N PHE A 213 38.44 21.40 -6.04
CA PHE A 213 37.96 20.02 -6.00
C PHE A 213 37.87 19.53 -4.56
N SER A 214 36.77 18.88 -4.23
CA SER A 214 36.57 18.21 -2.95
C SER A 214 35.66 17.01 -3.15
N ALA A 215 36.18 15.80 -2.97
CA ALA A 215 35.37 14.58 -3.03
C ALA A 215 35.76 13.58 -1.94
N LYS A 216 34.82 12.68 -1.65
CA LYS A 216 34.97 11.59 -0.68
C LYS A 216 34.48 10.30 -1.31
N VAL A 217 35.23 9.23 -1.09
CA VAL A 217 34.77 7.85 -1.32
C VAL A 217 34.17 7.30 -0.04
N ASP A 218 32.99 6.67 -0.12
CA ASP A 218 32.24 6.19 1.04
C ASP A 218 31.84 4.72 0.90
N ALA A 219 32.38 3.87 1.78
CA ALA A 219 32.12 2.43 1.78
C ALA A 219 30.76 2.07 2.40
N ARG A 220 30.14 2.96 3.20
CA ARG A 220 28.98 2.61 4.04
C ARG A 220 27.74 2.18 3.25
N ASN A 221 27.62 2.67 2.02
CA ASN A 221 26.47 2.42 1.15
C ASN A 221 26.82 1.46 0.00
N GLN A 222 28.01 0.85 -0.01
CA GLN A 222 28.40 -0.11 -1.04
C GLN A 222 27.92 -1.50 -0.66
N LEU A 223 27.13 -2.12 -1.55
CA LEU A 223 26.40 -3.35 -1.26
C LEU A 223 26.90 -4.47 -2.17
N LYS A 224 27.10 -5.65 -1.58
CA LYS A 224 27.49 -6.85 -2.35
C LYS A 224 26.31 -7.39 -3.17
N SER A 225 25.14 -7.44 -2.55
CA SER A 225 23.89 -7.96 -3.10
C SER A 225 22.73 -7.20 -2.45
N VAL A 226 21.66 -6.98 -3.22
CA VAL A 226 20.38 -6.50 -2.71
C VAL A 226 19.31 -7.50 -3.08
N THR A 227 18.48 -7.89 -2.12
CA THR A 227 17.35 -8.78 -2.33
C THR A 227 16.07 -8.08 -1.92
N ALA A 228 15.04 -8.08 -2.76
CA ALA A 228 13.72 -7.58 -2.43
C ALA A 228 12.72 -8.74 -2.29
N THR A 229 11.87 -8.68 -1.28
CA THR A 229 10.95 -9.78 -0.91
C THR A 229 9.51 -9.33 -0.72
N ALA A 230 8.58 -10.20 -1.10
CA ALA A 230 7.13 -10.00 -0.90
C ALA A 230 6.43 -11.34 -0.62
N TRP A 231 5.27 -11.29 0.04
CA TRP A 231 4.41 -12.45 0.24
C TRP A 231 3.52 -12.70 -1.00
N ASP A 232 3.50 -13.93 -1.50
CA ASP A 232 2.57 -14.38 -2.54
C ASP A 232 1.39 -15.10 -1.86
N PRO A 233 0.18 -14.50 -1.80
CA PRO A 233 -0.98 -15.10 -1.14
C PRO A 233 -1.53 -16.32 -1.89
N ALA A 234 -1.25 -16.46 -3.20
CA ALA A 234 -1.68 -17.62 -3.98
C ALA A 234 -0.82 -18.85 -3.67
N LYS A 235 0.49 -18.66 -3.47
CA LYS A 235 1.43 -19.74 -3.08
C LYS A 235 1.61 -19.88 -1.57
N GLN A 236 1.18 -18.88 -0.81
CA GLN A 236 1.44 -18.74 0.63
C GLN A 236 2.94 -18.89 0.95
N SER A 237 3.78 -18.17 0.20
CA SER A 237 5.24 -18.19 0.39
C SER A 237 5.90 -16.87 0.01
N MET A 238 7.16 -16.69 0.40
CA MET A 238 7.95 -15.51 0.02
C MET A 238 8.44 -15.63 -1.42
N VAL A 239 8.26 -14.58 -2.20
CA VAL A 239 8.87 -14.38 -3.52
C VAL A 239 10.02 -13.39 -3.38
N THR A 240 11.09 -13.61 -4.14
CA THR A 240 12.32 -12.82 -4.06
C THR A 240 12.76 -12.35 -5.45
N GLY A 241 13.40 -11.18 -5.50
CA GLY A 241 14.14 -10.67 -6.65
C GLY A 241 15.48 -10.09 -6.19
N THR A 242 16.53 -10.20 -6.99
CA THR A 242 17.90 -9.83 -6.60
C THR A 242 18.52 -8.91 -7.64
N GLY A 243 19.13 -7.82 -7.19
CA GLY A 243 19.85 -6.88 -8.05
C GLY A 243 21.38 -7.03 -7.89
N PRO A 244 22.15 -7.24 -8.97
CA PRO A 244 23.60 -7.34 -8.90
C PRO A 244 24.27 -5.98 -8.68
N ALA A 245 25.48 -5.99 -8.13
CA ALA A 245 26.27 -4.77 -7.93
C ALA A 245 26.54 -4.04 -9.26
N GLN A 246 26.42 -2.70 -9.24
CA GLN A 246 26.67 -1.84 -10.38
C GLN A 246 27.92 -0.96 -10.19
N SER A 247 28.49 -0.47 -11.29
CA SER A 247 29.72 0.33 -11.26
C SER A 247 29.80 1.31 -12.44
N ILE A 248 30.41 2.46 -12.20
CA ILE A 248 30.84 3.40 -13.24
C ILE A 248 32.26 3.04 -13.66
N SER A 249 32.48 2.86 -14.97
CA SER A 249 33.80 2.50 -15.50
C SER A 249 34.81 3.62 -15.28
N GLY A 250 36.01 3.29 -14.80
CA GLY A 250 37.11 4.24 -14.61
C GLY A 250 36.93 5.21 -13.43
N GLN A 251 35.98 5.00 -12.52
CA GLN A 251 35.78 5.88 -11.36
C GLN A 251 36.77 5.57 -10.22
N GLY A 252 38.00 6.07 -10.35
CA GLY A 252 39.09 5.86 -9.39
C GLY A 252 39.58 4.41 -9.34
N ASN A 253 40.47 4.11 -8.38
CA ASN A 253 41.10 2.79 -8.20
C ASN A 253 40.47 1.90 -7.11
N LEU A 254 39.30 2.26 -6.55
CA LEU A 254 38.52 1.40 -5.64
C LEU A 254 37.24 0.95 -6.32
N THR A 255 37.02 -0.35 -6.39
CA THR A 255 35.78 -0.93 -6.92
C THR A 255 34.67 -0.95 -5.86
N SER A 256 33.41 -0.92 -6.30
CA SER A 256 32.26 -1.08 -5.40
C SER A 256 32.32 -2.41 -4.62
N SER A 257 32.84 -3.46 -5.26
CA SER A 257 33.01 -4.79 -4.65
C SER A 257 34.05 -4.81 -3.53
N GLU A 258 35.17 -4.09 -3.67
CA GLU A 258 36.16 -3.94 -2.59
C GLU A 258 35.59 -3.15 -1.42
N LEU A 259 34.88 -2.06 -1.71
CA LEU A 259 34.26 -1.22 -0.69
C LEU A 259 33.14 -1.96 0.08
N ALA A 260 32.35 -2.80 -0.60
CA ALA A 260 31.32 -3.62 0.04
C ALA A 260 31.90 -4.61 1.08
N LYS A 261 33.17 -5.00 0.95
CA LYS A 261 33.85 -5.87 1.93
C LYS A 261 34.21 -5.15 3.23
N VAL A 262 34.23 -3.81 3.25
CA VAL A 262 34.64 -3.03 4.43
C VAL A 262 33.69 -3.25 5.60
N LEU A 263 32.38 -3.18 5.36
CA LEU A 263 31.36 -3.48 6.38
C LEU A 263 30.98 -4.96 6.41
N GLY A 264 31.32 -5.72 5.38
CA GLY A 264 31.13 -7.18 5.34
C GLY A 264 29.66 -7.63 5.30
N ILE A 265 28.73 -6.75 4.92
CA ILE A 265 27.30 -7.08 4.80
C ILE A 265 27.09 -7.98 3.57
N SER A 266 26.58 -9.20 3.79
CA SER A 266 26.44 -10.21 2.75
C SER A 266 25.28 -9.95 1.79
N ASP A 267 24.15 -9.47 2.33
CA ASP A 267 22.94 -9.15 1.58
C ASP A 267 22.20 -8.00 2.28
N TYR A 268 21.65 -7.09 1.48
CA TYR A 268 20.80 -5.99 1.95
C TYR A 268 19.36 -6.28 1.51
N THR A 269 18.47 -6.51 2.47
CA THR A 269 17.11 -6.98 2.18
C THR A 269 16.08 -5.84 2.20
N LEU A 270 15.35 -5.69 1.11
CA LEU A 270 14.13 -4.90 0.98
C LEU A 270 12.91 -5.81 1.19
N GLN A 271 11.85 -5.28 1.81
CA GLN A 271 10.63 -6.05 2.06
C GLN A 271 9.38 -5.19 1.87
N THR A 272 8.34 -5.79 1.30
CA THR A 272 7.00 -5.21 1.26
C THR A 272 5.94 -6.23 1.66
N ALA A 273 4.86 -5.76 2.29
CA ALA A 273 3.66 -6.56 2.56
C ALA A 273 2.72 -6.62 1.35
N SER A 274 2.93 -5.77 0.35
CA SER A 274 2.16 -5.77 -0.90
C SER A 274 2.62 -6.91 -1.82
N THR A 275 1.69 -7.45 -2.59
CA THR A 275 1.99 -8.49 -3.59
C THR A 275 2.70 -7.87 -4.79
N LEU A 276 3.91 -8.34 -5.11
CA LEU A 276 4.68 -7.90 -6.28
C LEU A 276 5.21 -9.09 -7.09
N SER A 277 5.40 -8.89 -8.39
CA SER A 277 6.06 -9.88 -9.26
C SER A 277 7.56 -9.94 -8.99
N THR A 278 8.20 -11.07 -9.32
CA THR A 278 9.65 -11.23 -9.27
C THR A 278 10.38 -10.14 -10.06
N ASP A 279 9.88 -9.77 -11.24
CA ASP A 279 10.51 -8.72 -12.06
C ASP A 279 10.44 -7.34 -11.40
N SER A 280 9.34 -7.03 -10.70
CA SER A 280 9.19 -5.78 -9.95
C SER A 280 10.11 -5.75 -8.73
N LEU A 281 10.25 -6.88 -8.04
CA LEU A 281 11.19 -7.03 -6.92
C LEU A 281 12.64 -6.87 -7.39
N THR A 282 13.01 -7.51 -8.50
CA THR A 282 14.35 -7.40 -9.11
C THR A 282 14.66 -5.95 -9.47
N ARG A 283 13.71 -5.21 -10.09
CA ARG A 283 13.92 -3.78 -10.39
C ARG A 283 14.08 -2.91 -9.15
N TRP A 284 13.33 -3.20 -8.09
CA TRP A 284 13.49 -2.45 -6.84
C TRP A 284 14.86 -2.71 -6.20
N ALA A 285 15.32 -3.96 -6.23
CA ALA A 285 16.67 -4.31 -5.82
C ALA A 285 17.75 -3.67 -6.71
N ASP A 286 17.54 -3.62 -8.03
CA ASP A 286 18.41 -2.91 -8.97
C ASP A 286 18.45 -1.40 -8.66
N GLY A 287 17.33 -0.79 -8.30
CA GLY A 287 17.27 0.62 -7.92
C GLY A 287 18.12 0.94 -6.71
N GLN A 288 18.12 0.07 -5.69
CA GLN A 288 19.02 0.18 -4.55
C GLN A 288 20.50 0.03 -4.96
N GLN A 289 20.81 -0.85 -5.92
CA GLN A 289 22.18 -1.01 -6.44
C GLN A 289 22.65 0.22 -7.25
N VAL A 290 21.76 0.82 -8.04
CA VAL A 290 22.01 2.10 -8.71
C VAL A 290 22.34 3.19 -7.68
N LYS A 291 21.55 3.30 -6.62
CA LYS A 291 21.76 4.27 -5.53
C LYS A 291 23.10 4.05 -4.81
N ALA A 292 23.43 2.79 -4.51
CA ALA A 292 24.72 2.39 -3.95
C ALA A 292 25.88 2.84 -4.85
N MET A 293 25.81 2.51 -6.15
CA MET A 293 26.81 2.90 -7.14
C MET A 293 26.99 4.43 -7.22
N LEU A 294 25.89 5.19 -7.34
CA LEU A 294 25.95 6.65 -7.49
C LEU A 294 26.42 7.36 -6.21
N SER A 295 26.27 6.76 -5.04
CA SER A 295 26.73 7.33 -3.76
C SER A 295 28.18 6.99 -3.39
N LYS A 296 28.87 6.17 -4.20
CA LYS A 296 30.25 5.71 -3.95
C LYS A 296 31.24 6.85 -3.81
N VAL A 297 31.27 7.77 -4.79
CA VAL A 297 32.13 8.95 -4.78
C VAL A 297 31.25 10.18 -4.87
N ARG A 298 31.31 11.04 -3.86
CA ARG A 298 30.51 12.27 -3.79
C ARG A 298 31.39 13.49 -3.54
N GLY A 299 31.07 14.61 -4.16
CA GLY A 299 31.88 15.81 -4.05
C GLY A 299 31.50 16.88 -5.04
N SER A 300 32.39 17.83 -5.24
CA SER A 300 32.26 18.84 -6.28
C SER A 300 33.60 19.12 -6.96
N VAL A 301 33.52 19.55 -8.21
CA VAL A 301 34.66 20.05 -9.00
C VAL A 301 34.25 21.36 -9.66
N THR A 302 35.11 22.38 -9.53
CA THR A 302 34.91 23.71 -10.08
C THR A 302 35.93 23.95 -11.17
N PHE A 303 35.49 24.52 -12.28
CA PHE A 303 36.29 24.83 -13.46
C PHE A 303 35.72 26.05 -14.19
N GLN A 304 36.43 26.52 -15.20
CA GLN A 304 35.97 27.64 -16.02
C GLN A 304 34.59 27.34 -16.64
N GLY A 305 33.72 28.34 -16.64
CA GLY A 305 32.34 28.21 -17.09
C GLY A 305 32.22 27.58 -18.47
N ASN A 306 31.43 26.51 -18.58
CA ASN A 306 31.22 25.75 -19.82
C ASN A 306 29.83 25.10 -19.82
N ALA A 307 29.06 25.32 -20.89
CA ALA A 307 27.69 24.82 -21.04
C ALA A 307 27.59 23.32 -21.35
N SER A 308 28.71 22.68 -21.71
CA SER A 308 28.76 21.22 -21.96
C SER A 308 28.68 20.39 -20.67
N ALA A 309 28.81 21.03 -19.50
CA ALA A 309 28.58 20.39 -18.22
C ALA A 309 27.07 20.25 -17.98
N THR A 310 26.53 19.04 -18.12
CA THR A 310 25.10 18.76 -17.96
C THR A 310 24.86 17.68 -16.92
N ILE A 311 23.71 17.73 -16.23
CA ILE A 311 23.32 16.68 -15.28
C ILE A 311 23.02 15.36 -16.01
N ASN A 312 23.14 14.25 -15.28
CA ASN A 312 23.00 12.91 -15.85
C ASN A 312 23.97 12.66 -17.03
N SER A 313 25.24 13.02 -16.81
CA SER A 313 26.34 12.79 -17.74
C SER A 313 27.61 12.38 -16.98
N LEU A 314 28.72 12.16 -17.69
CA LEU A 314 30.02 11.89 -17.08
C LEU A 314 31.00 13.07 -17.29
N ILE A 315 31.83 13.31 -16.28
CA ILE A 315 33.01 14.17 -16.34
C ILE A 315 34.26 13.36 -16.01
N GLU A 316 35.34 13.57 -16.74
CA GLU A 316 36.62 12.91 -16.48
C GLU A 316 37.50 13.81 -15.60
N LEU A 317 38.07 13.25 -14.53
CA LEU A 317 39.00 13.96 -13.65
C LEU A 317 40.43 13.44 -13.87
N ALA A 318 41.38 14.35 -14.05
CA ALA A 318 42.78 14.00 -14.25
C ALA A 318 43.69 14.74 -13.24
N GLY A 319 44.72 14.05 -12.74
CA GLY A 319 45.71 14.65 -11.85
C GLY A 319 45.26 14.87 -10.39
N VAL A 320 44.06 14.42 -10.02
CA VAL A 320 43.51 14.52 -8.63
C VAL A 320 43.85 13.29 -7.76
N GLY A 321 44.75 12.44 -8.25
CA GLY A 321 45.21 11.21 -7.59
C GLY A 321 44.42 9.96 -8.01
N GLU A 322 45.07 8.79 -7.96
CA GLU A 322 44.49 7.52 -8.46
C GLU A 322 43.14 7.16 -7.82
N ARG A 323 42.88 7.64 -6.60
CA ARG A 323 41.63 7.40 -5.88
C ARG A 323 40.42 8.09 -6.53
N TYR A 324 40.64 9.18 -7.27
CA TYR A 324 39.60 10.04 -7.83
C TYR A 324 39.81 10.39 -9.31
N ASN A 325 40.86 9.87 -9.96
CA ASN A 325 41.02 10.02 -11.40
C ASN A 325 39.93 9.23 -12.16
N GLY A 326 39.68 9.65 -13.40
CA GLY A 326 38.77 9.03 -14.36
C GLY A 326 37.32 9.50 -14.26
N SER A 327 36.39 8.71 -14.78
CA SER A 327 35.01 9.16 -15.04
C SER A 327 34.13 9.20 -13.79
N HIS A 328 33.45 10.32 -13.57
CA HIS A 328 32.54 10.56 -12.46
C HIS A 328 31.17 11.01 -12.99
N TYR A 329 30.11 10.56 -12.33
CA TYR A 329 28.74 10.94 -12.68
C TYR A 329 28.40 12.34 -12.17
N ILE A 330 27.90 13.20 -13.05
CA ILE A 330 27.43 14.54 -12.73
C ILE A 330 25.98 14.46 -12.28
N SER A 331 25.76 14.69 -10.99
CA SER A 331 24.42 14.74 -10.39
C SER A 331 23.87 16.17 -10.29
N GLY A 332 24.74 17.17 -10.33
CA GLY A 332 24.37 18.57 -10.22
C GLY A 332 25.33 19.46 -10.98
N VAL A 333 24.84 20.60 -11.44
CA VAL A 333 25.62 21.64 -12.12
C VAL A 333 25.17 22.99 -11.61
N HIS A 334 26.11 23.77 -11.11
CA HIS A 334 25.91 25.16 -10.71
C HIS A 334 26.75 26.07 -11.60
N HIS A 335 26.08 26.90 -12.39
CA HIS A 335 26.72 27.99 -13.13
C HIS A 335 26.60 29.29 -12.32
N SER A 336 27.72 29.97 -12.14
CA SER A 336 27.80 31.26 -11.46
C SER A 336 28.42 32.27 -12.41
N ILE A 337 27.66 33.31 -12.77
CA ILE A 337 28.14 34.43 -13.59
C ILE A 337 28.07 35.68 -12.71
N GLU A 338 29.21 36.13 -12.21
CA GLU A 338 29.33 37.31 -11.37
C GLU A 338 30.70 37.96 -11.55
N LYS A 339 30.82 39.27 -11.30
CA LYS A 339 32.10 40.00 -11.34
C LYS A 339 32.89 39.81 -12.65
N GLY A 340 32.18 39.63 -13.76
CA GLY A 340 32.76 39.41 -15.09
C GLY A 340 33.37 38.03 -15.32
N GLN A 341 33.11 37.06 -14.44
CA GLN A 341 33.57 35.67 -14.56
C GLN A 341 32.39 34.72 -14.65
N TRP A 342 32.54 33.66 -15.45
CA TRP A 342 31.65 32.50 -15.44
C TRP A 342 32.40 31.30 -14.88
N ILE A 343 31.86 30.73 -13.80
CA ILE A 343 32.40 29.55 -13.12
C ILE A 343 31.32 28.46 -13.15
N THR A 344 31.72 27.23 -13.48
CA THR A 344 30.87 26.04 -13.37
C THR A 344 31.37 25.16 -12.23
N THR A 345 30.47 24.75 -11.33
CA THR A 345 30.70 23.70 -10.34
C THR A 345 29.85 22.50 -10.69
N ALA A 346 30.47 21.35 -10.97
CA ALA A 346 29.77 20.08 -11.14
C ALA A 346 29.77 19.29 -9.82
N GLU A 347 28.59 18.84 -9.39
CA GLU A 347 28.43 17.91 -8.28
C GLU A 347 28.62 16.48 -8.77
N LEU A 348 29.43 15.72 -8.04
CA LEU A 348 29.77 14.34 -8.34
C LEU A 348 28.92 13.39 -7.47
N GLY A 349 28.35 12.35 -8.07
CA GLY A 349 27.60 11.31 -7.38
C GLY A 349 26.31 11.80 -6.69
N MET A 350 25.52 10.89 -6.14
CA MET A 350 24.19 11.22 -5.58
C MET A 350 24.06 10.81 -4.11
N SER A 351 23.20 11.52 -3.37
CA SER A 351 22.83 11.14 -2.00
C SER A 351 22.32 9.70 -1.94
N PRO A 352 22.70 8.89 -0.92
CA PRO A 352 22.18 7.55 -0.72
C PRO A 352 20.73 7.54 -0.21
N MET A 353 20.20 8.68 0.28
CA MET A 353 18.85 8.79 0.82
C MET A 353 17.80 8.73 -0.30
N TRP A 354 16.77 7.92 -0.11
CA TRP A 354 15.68 7.79 -1.09
C TRP A 354 14.77 9.00 -1.05
N SER A 355 14.11 9.27 -2.17
CA SER A 355 13.07 10.28 -2.22
C SER A 355 11.98 9.94 -1.20
N ALA A 356 11.58 8.66 -1.14
CA ALA A 356 10.57 8.14 -0.21
C ALA A 356 10.90 8.32 1.29
N ASP A 357 12.15 8.58 1.66
CA ASP A 357 12.55 8.83 3.05
C ASP A 357 12.27 10.28 3.48
N HIS A 358 11.95 11.17 2.55
CA HIS A 358 11.55 12.54 2.86
C HIS A 358 10.14 12.55 3.47
N ARG A 359 10.03 13.16 4.66
CA ARG A 359 8.82 13.13 5.50
C ARG A 359 7.61 13.88 4.90
N ASP A 360 7.81 14.69 3.87
CA ASP A 360 6.83 15.59 3.26
C ASP A 360 6.09 15.00 2.04
N ILE A 361 6.52 13.84 1.53
CA ILE A 361 5.90 13.19 0.35
C ILE A 361 4.50 12.62 0.67
N GLY A 362 4.33 12.03 1.86
CA GLY A 362 3.11 11.33 2.25
C GLY A 362 1.97 12.25 2.69
N ALA A 363 0.75 11.72 2.70
CA ALA A 363 -0.35 12.34 3.43
C ALA A 363 0.04 12.46 4.92
N PRO A 364 -0.09 13.65 5.54
CA PRO A 364 0.12 13.74 6.99
C PRO A 364 -0.91 12.87 7.71
N PRO A 365 -0.53 12.16 8.80
CA PRO A 365 -1.47 11.46 9.67
C PRO A 365 -2.63 12.37 10.10
N ALA A 366 -3.84 11.81 10.21
CA ALA A 366 -5.06 12.57 10.48
C ALA A 366 -5.25 13.79 9.55
N SER A 367 -4.72 13.71 8.33
CA SER A 367 -4.70 14.79 7.33
C SER A 367 -4.03 16.09 7.81
N GLY A 368 -3.27 16.06 8.90
CA GLY A 368 -2.76 17.26 9.57
C GLY A 368 -3.84 18.11 10.23
N TYR A 369 -5.08 17.61 10.32
CA TYR A 369 -6.22 18.32 10.91
C TYR A 369 -6.15 18.33 12.45
N LEU A 370 -5.63 17.26 13.04
CA LEU A 370 -5.44 17.11 14.48
C LEU A 370 -4.28 16.16 14.78
N PRO A 371 -3.76 16.14 16.03
CA PRO A 371 -2.75 15.19 16.44
C PRO A 371 -3.25 13.73 16.25
N PRO A 372 -2.54 12.89 15.48
CA PRO A 372 -2.99 11.54 15.17
C PRO A 372 -2.90 10.61 16.38
N VAL A 373 -3.65 9.51 16.33
CA VAL A 373 -3.45 8.34 17.19
C VAL A 373 -2.89 7.21 16.35
N ASP A 374 -1.66 6.80 16.66
CA ASP A 374 -0.98 5.69 16.01
C ASP A 374 -1.32 4.35 16.69
N GLY A 375 -1.40 3.29 15.89
CA GLY A 375 -1.72 1.94 16.34
C GLY A 375 -3.17 1.70 16.77
N LEU A 376 -3.44 0.44 17.16
CA LEU A 376 -4.74 0.03 17.67
C LEU A 376 -4.92 0.41 19.13
N GLN A 377 -6.14 0.75 19.52
CA GLN A 377 -6.51 1.14 20.88
C GLN A 377 -7.44 0.10 21.52
N ILE A 378 -7.41 0.01 22.85
CA ILE A 378 -8.37 -0.80 23.61
C ILE A 378 -9.55 0.08 24.02
N GLY A 379 -10.76 -0.43 23.78
CA GLY A 379 -12.02 0.15 24.24
C GLY A 379 -12.77 -0.80 25.15
N VAL A 380 -13.62 -0.26 26.03
CA VAL A 380 -14.60 -1.01 26.81
C VAL A 380 -15.99 -0.54 26.43
N VAL A 381 -16.88 -1.44 26.03
CA VAL A 381 -18.24 -1.07 25.64
C VAL A 381 -19.01 -0.51 26.83
N THR A 382 -19.59 0.68 26.68
CA THR A 382 -20.38 1.34 27.73
C THR A 382 -21.87 1.37 27.41
N LYS A 383 -22.24 1.47 26.14
CA LYS A 383 -23.64 1.60 25.73
C LYS A 383 -23.88 1.12 24.30
N LEU A 384 -25.01 0.46 24.05
CA LEU A 384 -25.38 -0.09 22.73
C LEU A 384 -26.44 0.74 21.98
N ASP A 385 -27.20 1.60 22.68
CA ASP A 385 -28.34 2.33 22.12
C ASP A 385 -28.21 3.85 22.29
N GLY A 386 -29.02 4.59 21.53
CA GLY A 386 -29.10 6.05 21.63
C GLY A 386 -27.95 6.78 20.94
N ASP A 387 -27.47 6.22 19.83
CA ASP A 387 -26.55 6.90 18.91
C ASP A 387 -27.19 8.22 18.42
N PRO A 388 -26.62 9.40 18.74
CA PRO A 388 -27.19 10.69 18.36
C PRO A 388 -27.34 10.89 16.84
N GLU A 389 -26.54 10.20 16.02
CA GLU A 389 -26.57 10.31 14.56
C GLU A 389 -27.29 9.14 13.88
N SER A 390 -27.79 8.16 14.63
CA SER A 390 -28.47 6.98 14.09
C SER A 390 -27.65 6.19 13.06
N ASN A 391 -26.33 6.16 13.23
CA ASN A 391 -25.35 5.47 12.38
C ASN A 391 -24.98 4.08 12.90
N TYR A 392 -25.82 3.49 13.74
CA TYR A 392 -25.60 2.20 14.40
C TYR A 392 -24.26 2.11 15.15
N ARG A 393 -23.82 3.23 15.74
CA ARG A 393 -22.60 3.28 16.54
C ARG A 393 -22.84 2.69 17.93
N ILE A 394 -21.76 2.18 18.52
CA ILE A 394 -21.69 1.68 19.90
C ILE A 394 -20.85 2.66 20.69
N GLN A 395 -21.28 2.99 21.90
CA GLN A 395 -20.49 3.82 22.79
C GLN A 395 -19.43 2.97 23.49
N ILE A 396 -18.18 3.40 23.39
CA ILE A 396 -17.03 2.78 24.03
C ILE A 396 -16.31 3.79 24.90
N LYS A 397 -15.71 3.30 25.98
CA LYS A 397 -14.73 4.03 26.79
C LYS A 397 -13.33 3.63 26.36
N ILE A 398 -12.51 4.59 25.94
CA ILE A 398 -11.09 4.34 25.68
C ILE A 398 -10.30 4.75 26.95
N PRO A 399 -9.68 3.81 27.67
CA PRO A 399 -9.05 4.13 28.96
C PRO A 399 -7.90 5.15 28.88
N THR A 400 -7.23 5.25 27.74
CA THR A 400 -6.07 6.14 27.52
C THR A 400 -6.46 7.59 27.22
N LEU A 401 -7.74 7.88 26.92
CA LEU A 401 -8.21 9.21 26.49
C LEU A 401 -8.33 10.25 27.62
N ASN A 402 -8.08 9.87 28.88
CA ASN A 402 -8.00 10.70 30.10
C ASN A 402 -8.87 11.99 30.12
N SER A 403 -10.15 11.87 29.77
CA SER A 403 -11.17 12.93 29.80
C SER A 403 -12.29 12.61 30.80
N GLU A 404 -13.01 13.61 31.30
CA GLU A 404 -14.06 13.40 32.33
C GLU A 404 -15.18 12.45 31.87
N ALA A 405 -15.51 12.44 30.56
CA ALA A 405 -16.48 11.53 29.98
C ALA A 405 -15.86 10.20 29.49
N ASN A 406 -14.63 10.23 28.93
CA ASN A 406 -13.89 9.10 28.34
C ASN A 406 -14.65 8.23 27.33
N VAL A 407 -15.84 8.62 26.89
CA VAL A 407 -16.69 7.83 26.00
C VAL A 407 -16.79 8.45 24.61
N ILE A 408 -16.72 7.60 23.58
CA ILE A 408 -16.88 7.99 22.18
C ILE A 408 -17.77 6.98 21.46
N TRP A 409 -18.42 7.41 20.38
CA TRP A 409 -19.24 6.54 19.53
C TRP A 409 -18.40 5.96 18.41
N ALA A 410 -18.37 4.62 18.30
CA ALA A 410 -17.60 3.90 17.29
C ALA A 410 -18.52 3.01 16.44
N ARG A 411 -18.25 2.93 15.14
CA ARG A 411 -18.92 1.92 14.29
C ARG A 411 -18.32 0.55 14.54
N LEU A 412 -19.11 -0.50 14.39
CA LEU A 412 -18.65 -1.89 14.48
C LEU A 412 -18.37 -2.45 13.08
N ALA A 413 -17.14 -2.91 12.84
CA ALA A 413 -16.83 -3.70 11.65
C ALA A 413 -17.48 -5.07 11.78
N SER A 414 -18.35 -5.42 10.83
CA SER A 414 -19.05 -6.71 10.81
C SER A 414 -18.64 -7.51 9.58
N TYR A 415 -18.47 -8.83 9.73
CA TYR A 415 -18.05 -9.69 8.61
C TYR A 415 -19.14 -9.90 7.55
N TYR A 416 -20.42 -9.62 7.86
CA TYR A 416 -21.53 -9.69 6.90
C TYR A 416 -22.62 -8.66 7.22
N ALA A 417 -22.45 -7.44 6.71
CA ALA A 417 -23.43 -6.35 6.84
C ALA A 417 -23.97 -5.91 5.47
N SER A 418 -25.30 -5.93 5.32
CA SER A 418 -26.00 -5.49 4.11
C SER A 418 -27.33 -4.82 4.48
N SER A 419 -28.02 -4.28 3.49
CA SER A 419 -29.32 -3.61 3.68
C SER A 419 -30.41 -4.63 4.04
N GLY A 420 -30.81 -4.65 5.31
CA GLY A 420 -31.92 -5.48 5.83
C GLY A 420 -31.55 -6.92 6.19
N PHE A 421 -30.31 -7.35 6.00
CA PHE A 421 -29.84 -8.69 6.38
C PHE A 421 -28.34 -8.67 6.69
N GLY A 422 -27.88 -9.60 7.52
CA GLY A 422 -26.49 -9.67 7.96
C GLY A 422 -26.32 -10.51 9.21
N ASN A 423 -25.13 -10.48 9.79
CA ASN A 423 -24.88 -11.01 11.12
C ASN A 423 -25.18 -9.93 12.17
N PHE A 424 -25.95 -10.28 13.21
CA PHE A 424 -26.26 -9.40 14.33
C PHE A 424 -25.64 -9.96 15.61
N PHE A 425 -24.32 -9.81 15.73
CA PHE A 425 -23.54 -10.19 16.90
C PHE A 425 -22.81 -8.96 17.42
N ILE A 426 -23.47 -8.23 18.30
CA ILE A 426 -22.95 -7.00 18.89
C ILE A 426 -22.25 -7.36 20.20
N PRO A 427 -21.06 -6.80 20.49
CA PRO A 427 -20.41 -6.95 21.79
C PRO A 427 -21.32 -6.52 22.95
N GLU A 428 -21.13 -7.09 24.12
CA GLU A 428 -21.93 -6.79 25.30
C GLU A 428 -21.35 -5.57 26.06
N VAL A 429 -22.19 -4.88 26.84
CA VAL A 429 -21.71 -3.81 27.74
C VAL A 429 -20.70 -4.39 28.75
N GLY A 430 -19.53 -3.78 28.82
CA GLY A 430 -18.41 -4.22 29.63
C GLY A 430 -17.38 -5.09 28.90
N ASP A 431 -17.64 -5.46 27.64
CA ASP A 431 -16.68 -6.21 26.83
C ASP A 431 -15.50 -5.34 26.40
N GLU A 432 -14.32 -5.97 26.38
CA GLU A 432 -13.10 -5.40 25.84
C GLU A 432 -13.09 -5.56 24.31
N VAL A 433 -12.85 -4.46 23.61
CA VAL A 433 -12.83 -4.38 22.15
C VAL A 433 -11.55 -3.74 21.64
N ILE A 434 -11.12 -4.16 20.45
CA ILE A 434 -9.99 -3.57 19.73
C ILE A 434 -10.50 -2.53 18.73
N VAL A 435 -9.88 -1.36 18.72
CA VAL A 435 -10.35 -0.18 18.00
C VAL A 435 -9.26 0.34 17.06
N GLY A 436 -9.61 0.53 15.80
CA GLY A 436 -8.79 1.25 14.81
C GLY A 436 -9.39 2.61 14.49
N CYS A 437 -8.56 3.59 14.18
CA CYS A 437 -9.00 4.94 13.79
C CYS A 437 -8.81 5.14 12.29
N ILE A 438 -9.86 5.53 11.56
CA ILE A 438 -9.74 5.81 10.12
C ILE A 438 -8.74 6.95 9.92
N ASN A 439 -7.72 6.76 9.09
CA ASN A 439 -6.66 7.75 8.83
C ASN A 439 -5.94 8.24 10.12
N GLN A 440 -5.86 7.41 11.16
CA GLN A 440 -5.30 7.78 12.46
C GLN A 440 -6.06 8.93 13.16
N ASP A 441 -7.31 9.21 12.76
CA ASP A 441 -8.15 10.23 13.39
C ASP A 441 -8.96 9.64 14.58
N PRO A 442 -8.60 9.95 15.84
CA PRO A 442 -9.35 9.51 17.02
C PRO A 442 -10.84 9.86 17.04
N SER A 443 -11.28 10.82 16.23
CA SER A 443 -12.70 11.20 16.09
C SER A 443 -13.50 10.20 15.24
N ASN A 444 -12.82 9.31 14.52
CA ASN A 444 -13.40 8.32 13.62
C ASN A 444 -13.01 6.87 14.00
N PRO A 445 -13.37 6.40 15.22
CA PRO A 445 -13.06 5.06 15.70
C PRO A 445 -13.95 3.98 15.06
N ILE A 446 -13.36 2.82 14.78
CA ILE A 446 -14.01 1.60 14.31
C ILE A 446 -13.61 0.45 15.24
N ILE A 447 -14.60 -0.23 15.82
CA ILE A 447 -14.38 -1.48 16.55
C ILE A 447 -14.11 -2.57 15.52
N LEU A 448 -12.96 -3.21 15.59
CA LEU A 448 -12.56 -4.29 14.66
C LEU A 448 -12.95 -5.67 15.18
N GLY A 449 -13.15 -5.82 16.50
CA GLY A 449 -13.53 -7.08 17.14
C GLY A 449 -13.52 -6.99 18.66
N SER A 450 -13.90 -8.10 19.29
CA SER A 450 -13.83 -8.27 20.76
C SER A 450 -12.65 -9.15 21.14
N LEU A 451 -12.12 -8.96 22.35
CA LEU A 451 -10.98 -9.72 22.87
C LEU A 451 -11.40 -10.59 24.06
N TYR A 452 -10.86 -11.80 24.11
CA TYR A 452 -10.90 -12.64 25.31
C TYR A 452 -9.76 -12.26 26.26
N SER A 453 -10.00 -12.43 27.56
CA SER A 453 -9.05 -12.14 28.63
C SER A 453 -9.28 -13.05 29.83
N SER A 454 -8.48 -12.90 30.89
CA SER A 454 -8.70 -13.64 32.15
C SER A 454 -10.08 -13.35 32.77
N LYS A 455 -10.65 -12.17 32.50
CA LYS A 455 -12.02 -11.77 32.89
C LYS A 455 -13.06 -12.27 31.89
N ASN A 456 -12.80 -12.11 30.59
CA ASN A 456 -13.67 -12.56 29.50
C ASN A 456 -13.14 -13.87 28.92
N LYS A 457 -13.49 -15.01 29.54
CA LYS A 457 -12.95 -16.31 29.15
C LYS A 457 -13.53 -16.82 27.83
N MET A 458 -12.72 -17.59 27.09
CA MET A 458 -13.17 -18.33 25.92
C MET A 458 -14.23 -19.38 26.33
N PRO A 459 -15.18 -19.72 25.43
CA PRO A 459 -16.24 -20.69 25.72
C PRO A 459 -15.75 -22.14 25.78
N GLU A 460 -14.58 -22.43 25.19
CA GLU A 460 -13.92 -23.74 25.18
C GLU A 460 -12.42 -23.52 25.49
N GLU A 461 -11.74 -24.55 25.98
CA GLU A 461 -10.30 -24.52 26.27
C GLU A 461 -9.45 -24.70 24.99
N MET A 462 -8.27 -24.10 24.95
CA MET A 462 -7.34 -24.26 23.82
C MET A 462 -6.61 -25.61 23.88
N THR A 463 -6.66 -26.37 22.79
CA THR A 463 -5.90 -27.61 22.60
C THR A 463 -4.97 -27.49 21.39
N SER A 464 -3.88 -28.27 21.36
CA SER A 464 -2.90 -28.23 20.26
C SER A 464 -3.52 -28.61 18.91
N ASP A 465 -4.43 -29.57 18.93
CA ASP A 465 -5.00 -30.14 17.71
C ASP A 465 -6.21 -29.33 17.19
N ASN A 466 -6.85 -28.55 18.08
CA ASN A 466 -7.91 -27.59 17.74
C ASN A 466 -9.08 -28.19 16.92
N TYR A 467 -9.52 -29.40 17.28
CA TYR A 467 -10.61 -30.10 16.58
C TYR A 467 -12.02 -29.57 16.89
N ILE A 468 -12.19 -28.88 18.01
CA ILE A 468 -13.51 -28.39 18.46
C ILE A 468 -13.68 -26.91 18.09
N LYS A 469 -14.67 -26.62 17.24
CA LYS A 469 -15.06 -25.25 16.86
C LYS A 469 -16.49 -24.99 17.29
N THR A 470 -16.73 -23.88 18.00
CA THR A 470 -18.07 -23.59 18.54
C THR A 470 -18.54 -22.17 18.29
N LEU A 471 -19.86 -22.03 18.12
CA LEU A 471 -20.57 -20.75 18.25
C LEU A 471 -21.44 -20.84 19.50
N VAL A 472 -21.19 -19.96 20.47
CA VAL A 472 -21.90 -19.94 21.75
C VAL A 472 -22.51 -18.56 21.97
N THR A 473 -23.82 -18.53 22.25
CA THR A 473 -24.55 -17.28 22.58
C THR A 473 -24.58 -17.03 24.08
N LYS A 474 -24.99 -15.83 24.50
CA LYS A 474 -25.12 -15.44 25.92
C LYS A 474 -25.96 -16.40 26.76
N SER A 475 -27.02 -16.98 26.18
CA SER A 475 -27.87 -17.99 26.85
C SER A 475 -27.30 -19.42 26.78
N LYS A 476 -26.05 -19.58 26.36
CA LYS A 476 -25.33 -20.86 26.21
C LYS A 476 -25.95 -21.82 25.20
N MET A 477 -26.66 -21.30 24.19
CA MET A 477 -26.99 -22.11 23.00
C MET A 477 -25.72 -22.30 22.18
N LYS A 478 -25.45 -23.54 21.78
CA LYS A 478 -24.21 -23.95 21.10
C LYS A 478 -24.49 -24.56 19.72
N ILE A 479 -23.65 -24.21 18.76
CA ILE A 479 -23.38 -25.00 17.56
C ILE A 479 -21.94 -25.49 17.70
N ILE A 480 -21.72 -26.79 17.60
CA ILE A 480 -20.43 -27.44 17.85
C ILE A 480 -20.06 -28.25 16.61
N PHE A 481 -18.84 -28.07 16.13
CA PHE A 481 -18.20 -28.88 15.10
C PHE A 481 -17.01 -29.61 15.74
N ASP A 482 -17.00 -30.93 15.59
CA ASP A 482 -15.91 -31.82 15.98
C ASP A 482 -15.29 -32.38 14.70
N ASP A 483 -14.14 -31.81 14.30
CA ASP A 483 -13.45 -32.14 13.06
C ASP A 483 -12.66 -33.46 13.15
N GLU A 484 -12.35 -33.95 14.35
CA GLU A 484 -11.69 -35.25 14.54
C GLU A 484 -12.65 -36.39 14.21
N ASN A 485 -13.90 -36.23 14.65
CA ASN A 485 -14.92 -37.26 14.56
C ASN A 485 -15.96 -37.00 13.45
N SER A 486 -15.84 -35.88 12.72
CA SER A 486 -16.81 -35.42 11.74
C SER A 486 -18.24 -35.40 12.31
N VAL A 487 -18.42 -34.66 13.41
CA VAL A 487 -19.71 -34.54 14.11
C VAL A 487 -20.13 -33.09 14.23
N MET A 488 -21.39 -32.80 13.87
CA MET A 488 -22.03 -31.51 14.11
C MET A 488 -23.12 -31.66 15.17
N THR A 489 -23.12 -30.77 16.17
CA THR A 489 -24.10 -30.76 17.25
C THR A 489 -24.72 -29.38 17.44
N LEU A 490 -26.05 -29.29 17.39
CA LEU A 490 -26.81 -28.16 17.94
C LEU A 490 -27.26 -28.52 19.35
N LYS A 491 -27.01 -27.65 20.32
CA LYS A 491 -27.33 -27.90 21.73
C LYS A 491 -27.88 -26.67 22.42
N THR A 492 -29.00 -26.86 23.13
CA THR A 492 -29.55 -25.87 24.06
C THR A 492 -29.03 -26.13 25.48
N PRO A 493 -29.00 -25.11 26.36
CA PRO A 493 -28.49 -25.27 27.74
C PRO A 493 -29.22 -26.35 28.54
N ASN A 494 -30.51 -26.58 28.26
CA ASN A 494 -31.35 -27.52 29.00
C ASN A 494 -31.32 -28.95 28.44
N GLY A 495 -30.52 -29.22 27.40
CA GLY A 495 -30.26 -30.59 26.93
C GLY A 495 -30.97 -31.02 25.66
N ASN A 496 -31.72 -30.15 24.97
CA ASN A 496 -32.20 -30.47 23.62
C ASN A 496 -31.03 -30.46 22.62
N THR A 497 -30.94 -31.49 21.79
CA THR A 497 -29.84 -31.69 20.84
C THR A 497 -30.26 -32.18 19.47
N VAL A 498 -29.54 -31.74 18.45
CA VAL A 498 -29.48 -32.37 17.12
C VAL A 498 -28.04 -32.76 16.86
N VAL A 499 -27.77 -34.03 16.59
CA VAL A 499 -26.43 -34.55 16.34
C VAL A 499 -26.40 -35.23 14.97
N ILE A 500 -25.47 -34.80 14.12
CA ILE A 500 -25.19 -35.40 12.81
C ILE A 500 -23.76 -35.93 12.88
N SER A 501 -23.57 -37.23 12.69
CA SER A 501 -22.28 -37.90 12.92
C SER A 501 -21.92 -38.85 11.78
N ASP A 502 -20.81 -38.55 11.09
CA ASP A 502 -20.25 -39.48 10.09
C ASP A 502 -19.54 -40.65 10.75
N LYS A 503 -18.87 -40.42 11.90
CA LYS A 503 -18.25 -41.49 12.70
C LYS A 503 -19.25 -42.57 13.12
N ASN A 504 -20.41 -42.16 13.61
CA ASN A 504 -21.48 -43.08 14.01
C ASN A 504 -22.41 -43.46 12.84
N LYS A 505 -22.26 -42.80 11.69
CA LYS A 505 -23.17 -42.92 10.53
C LYS A 505 -24.62 -42.71 10.94
N SER A 506 -24.87 -41.67 11.74
CA SER A 506 -26.18 -41.44 12.36
C SER A 506 -26.60 -39.98 12.41
N ILE A 507 -27.91 -39.78 12.47
CA ILE A 507 -28.56 -38.50 12.75
C ILE A 507 -29.50 -38.70 13.92
N THR A 508 -29.33 -37.93 14.99
CA THR A 508 -30.09 -38.06 16.24
C THR A 508 -30.71 -36.72 16.64
N LEU A 509 -32.02 -36.70 16.81
CA LEU A 509 -32.77 -35.64 17.49
C LEU A 509 -33.12 -36.14 18.89
N ALA A 510 -32.75 -35.39 19.92
CA ALA A 510 -33.10 -35.71 21.30
C ALA A 510 -33.58 -34.46 22.03
N ASP A 511 -34.63 -34.61 22.85
CA ASP A 511 -35.08 -33.56 23.75
C ASP A 511 -34.55 -33.79 25.17
N GLN A 512 -34.81 -32.81 26.04
CA GLN A 512 -34.48 -32.89 27.46
C GLN A 512 -35.36 -33.86 28.29
N ASN A 513 -36.33 -34.55 27.67
CA ASN A 513 -37.31 -35.43 28.33
C ASN A 513 -37.11 -36.92 27.98
N SER A 514 -35.93 -37.27 27.47
CA SER A 514 -35.58 -38.63 27.03
C SER A 514 -36.41 -39.13 25.85
N ASN A 515 -36.90 -38.24 24.99
CA ASN A 515 -37.49 -38.60 23.70
C ASN A 515 -36.40 -38.51 22.61
N THR A 516 -36.35 -39.49 21.72
CA THR A 516 -35.32 -39.57 20.67
C THR A 516 -35.87 -40.05 19.33
N ILE A 517 -35.36 -39.46 18.26
CA ILE A 517 -35.45 -39.99 16.90
C ILE A 517 -34.03 -40.21 16.40
N CYS A 518 -33.66 -41.45 16.11
CA CYS A 518 -32.33 -41.82 15.64
C CYS A 518 -32.43 -42.54 14.29
N MET A 519 -31.66 -42.07 13.32
CA MET A 519 -31.46 -42.74 12.03
C MET A 519 -30.01 -43.23 11.98
N ASP A 520 -29.79 -44.52 11.78
CA ASP A 520 -28.46 -45.13 11.73
C ASP A 520 -28.40 -46.34 10.76
N LYS A 521 -27.29 -47.10 10.79
CA LYS A 521 -27.10 -48.30 9.97
C LYS A 521 -28.17 -49.40 10.20
N ASN A 522 -28.88 -49.37 11.34
CA ASN A 522 -29.90 -50.34 11.70
C ASN A 522 -31.30 -49.89 11.27
N GLY A 523 -31.46 -48.64 10.81
CA GLY A 523 -32.72 -48.09 10.33
C GLY A 523 -33.13 -46.83 11.09
N ILE A 524 -34.43 -46.69 11.37
CA ILE A 524 -35.00 -45.53 12.08
C ILE A 524 -35.64 -46.01 13.38
N ALA A 525 -35.17 -45.46 14.50
CA ALA A 525 -35.72 -45.69 15.83
C ALA A 525 -36.41 -44.43 16.35
N ILE A 526 -37.66 -44.57 16.78
CA ILE A 526 -38.44 -43.54 17.47
C ILE A 526 -38.71 -44.07 18.87
N THR A 527 -38.26 -43.36 19.89
CA THR A 527 -38.39 -43.78 21.29
C THR A 527 -38.91 -42.63 22.12
N SER A 528 -39.87 -42.92 23.00
CA SER A 528 -40.40 -41.98 23.97
C SER A 528 -40.43 -42.63 25.35
N SER A 529 -40.16 -41.83 26.37
CA SER A 529 -40.36 -42.20 27.78
C SER A 529 -41.85 -42.23 28.18
N LYS A 530 -42.73 -41.70 27.31
CA LYS A 530 -44.18 -41.65 27.46
C LYS A 530 -44.85 -42.09 26.15
N ASP A 531 -46.00 -41.49 25.83
CA ASP A 531 -46.82 -41.86 24.68
C ASP A 531 -46.22 -41.36 23.36
N VAL A 532 -46.22 -42.23 22.34
CA VAL A 532 -46.02 -41.84 20.94
C VAL A 532 -47.38 -41.73 20.26
N MET A 533 -47.88 -40.51 20.08
CA MET A 533 -49.17 -40.25 19.44
C MET A 533 -49.01 -40.04 17.93
N ILE A 534 -49.62 -40.89 17.12
CA ILE A 534 -49.67 -40.78 15.65
C ILE A 534 -51.12 -40.52 15.23
N SER A 535 -51.42 -39.29 14.80
CA SER A 535 -52.76 -38.87 14.36
C SER A 535 -52.68 -38.15 13.02
N ALA A 536 -53.59 -38.47 12.09
CA ALA A 536 -53.66 -37.85 10.77
C ALA A 536 -55.11 -37.53 10.40
N LYS A 537 -55.33 -36.38 9.74
CA LYS A 537 -56.62 -36.03 9.12
C LYS A 537 -56.89 -36.82 7.83
N GLY A 538 -55.82 -37.24 7.14
CA GLY A 538 -55.87 -38.15 6.00
C GLY A 538 -55.70 -39.60 6.45
N GLY A 539 -55.05 -40.42 5.60
CA GLY A 539 -54.71 -41.81 5.94
C GLY A 539 -53.31 -41.96 6.55
N VAL A 540 -53.11 -43.00 7.35
CA VAL A 540 -51.79 -43.49 7.78
C VAL A 540 -51.55 -44.84 7.11
N ASN A 541 -50.56 -44.91 6.21
CA ASN A 541 -50.21 -46.14 5.49
C ASN A 541 -48.91 -46.72 6.07
N ILE A 542 -48.95 -47.97 6.54
CA ILE A 542 -47.78 -48.71 7.04
C ILE A 542 -47.61 -49.93 6.14
N SER A 543 -46.48 -50.02 5.45
CA SER A 543 -46.17 -51.11 4.49
C SER A 543 -44.74 -51.59 4.67
N SER A 544 -44.54 -52.92 4.72
CA SER A 544 -43.23 -53.57 4.85
C SER A 544 -43.12 -54.77 3.90
N THR A 545 -41.94 -55.00 3.33
CA THR A 545 -41.66 -56.19 2.49
C THR A 545 -41.43 -57.45 3.32
N ARG A 546 -40.89 -57.28 4.53
CA ARG A 546 -40.73 -58.33 5.55
C ARG A 546 -41.82 -58.15 6.61
N ASP A 547 -41.54 -58.62 7.82
CA ASP A 547 -42.49 -58.61 8.92
C ASP A 547 -42.83 -57.18 9.39
N THR A 548 -44.12 -56.94 9.63
CA THR A 548 -44.58 -55.86 10.51
C THR A 548 -44.96 -56.50 11.84
N ILE A 549 -44.26 -56.14 12.91
CA ILE A 549 -44.52 -56.65 14.26
C ILE A 549 -45.18 -55.55 15.08
N VAL A 550 -46.43 -55.78 15.49
CA VAL A 550 -47.16 -54.94 16.45
C VAL A 550 -47.29 -55.72 17.74
N LYS A 551 -46.60 -55.27 18.80
CA LYS A 551 -46.59 -55.94 20.11
C LYS A 551 -46.97 -54.93 21.20
N ALA A 552 -47.97 -55.28 22.01
CA ALA A 552 -48.35 -54.56 23.22
C ALA A 552 -48.31 -55.54 24.40
N THR A 553 -47.76 -55.10 25.54
CA THR A 553 -47.82 -55.87 26.80
C THR A 553 -49.18 -55.68 27.49
N GLY A 554 -49.79 -54.50 27.32
CA GLY A 554 -51.19 -54.24 27.65
C GLY A 554 -52.10 -54.47 26.44
N ASP A 555 -53.19 -53.72 26.36
CA ASP A 555 -54.19 -53.87 25.30
C ASP A 555 -53.73 -53.26 23.96
N ALA A 556 -53.95 -54.00 22.86
CA ALA A 556 -53.94 -53.45 21.51
C ALA A 556 -55.39 -53.22 21.05
N LYS A 557 -55.81 -51.96 20.89
CA LYS A 557 -57.16 -51.59 20.45
C LYS A 557 -57.14 -51.15 18.98
N ILE A 558 -57.94 -51.82 18.14
CA ILE A 558 -58.08 -51.51 16.71
C ILE A 558 -59.56 -51.25 16.43
N SER A 559 -59.90 -50.05 15.95
CA SER A 559 -61.27 -49.65 15.65
C SER A 559 -61.31 -48.78 14.40
N GLY A 560 -62.32 -48.98 13.57
CA GLY A 560 -62.61 -48.17 12.39
C GLY A 560 -63.98 -48.52 11.84
N LEU A 561 -64.45 -47.80 10.81
CA LEU A 561 -65.70 -48.14 10.13
C LEU A 561 -65.67 -49.56 9.55
N ASN A 562 -64.51 -49.97 9.00
CA ASN A 562 -64.24 -51.32 8.53
C ASN A 562 -62.82 -51.73 8.94
N ILE A 563 -62.63 -52.98 9.32
CA ILE A 563 -61.32 -53.60 9.55
C ILE A 563 -61.19 -54.77 8.56
N SER A 564 -60.17 -54.75 7.71
CA SER A 564 -59.87 -55.83 6.75
C SER A 564 -58.52 -56.46 7.09
N ALA A 565 -58.52 -57.76 7.37
CA ALA A 565 -57.31 -58.55 7.62
C ALA A 565 -57.24 -59.69 6.60
N GLN A 566 -56.25 -59.64 5.71
CA GLN A 566 -56.06 -60.62 4.64
C GLN A 566 -54.64 -61.18 4.71
N ALA A 567 -54.50 -62.51 4.59
CA ALA A 567 -53.22 -63.19 4.46
C ALA A 567 -53.27 -64.16 3.27
N ASN A 568 -52.21 -64.19 2.46
CA ASN A 568 -52.15 -65.03 1.26
C ASN A 568 -51.91 -66.52 1.58
N THR A 569 -51.13 -66.79 2.63
CA THR A 569 -50.77 -68.17 3.03
C THR A 569 -51.61 -68.67 4.20
N GLY A 570 -51.75 -67.87 5.26
CA GLY A 570 -52.54 -68.24 6.42
C GLY A 570 -52.73 -67.07 7.39
N LEU A 571 -53.91 -67.00 7.99
CA LEU A 571 -54.27 -66.04 9.04
C LEU A 571 -54.47 -66.81 10.35
N THR A 572 -53.78 -66.40 11.43
CA THR A 572 -53.93 -67.00 12.75
C THR A 572 -54.38 -65.95 13.76
N LEU A 573 -55.51 -66.20 14.43
CA LEU A 573 -56.01 -65.41 15.56
C LEU A 573 -56.11 -66.35 16.77
N LYS A 574 -55.38 -66.06 17.85
CA LYS A 574 -55.30 -66.93 19.02
C LYS A 574 -55.50 -66.15 20.31
N GLY A 575 -56.53 -66.50 21.06
CA GLY A 575 -56.71 -66.09 22.45
C GLY A 575 -56.34 -67.23 23.39
N THR A 576 -55.45 -67.01 24.35
CA THR A 576 -55.03 -68.05 25.30
C THR A 576 -56.08 -68.30 26.37
N ALA A 577 -56.70 -67.23 26.90
CA ALA A 577 -57.78 -67.33 27.88
C ALA A 577 -59.15 -67.43 27.19
N THR A 578 -59.45 -66.48 26.31
CA THR A 578 -60.69 -66.41 25.55
C THR A 578 -60.44 -65.83 24.16
N ALA A 579 -61.22 -66.29 23.17
CA ALA A 579 -61.33 -65.66 21.86
C ALA A 579 -62.82 -65.51 21.54
N GLU A 580 -63.28 -64.27 21.33
CA GLU A 580 -64.68 -63.97 21.04
C GLU A 580 -64.81 -63.31 19.66
N LEU A 581 -65.77 -63.78 18.87
CA LEU A 581 -66.20 -63.15 17.62
C LEU A 581 -67.69 -62.86 17.74
N SER A 582 -68.05 -61.58 17.88
CA SER A 582 -69.44 -61.14 18.04
C SER A 582 -69.83 -60.13 16.97
N CYS A 583 -71.03 -60.29 16.38
CA CYS A 583 -71.61 -59.32 15.47
C CYS A 583 -73.14 -59.26 15.65
N SER A 584 -73.74 -58.09 15.48
CA SER A 584 -75.21 -57.93 15.52
C SER A 584 -75.91 -58.44 14.25
N GLY A 585 -75.17 -58.56 13.15
CA GLY A 585 -75.63 -59.07 11.86
C GLY A 585 -75.27 -60.54 11.64
N ILE A 586 -74.93 -60.88 10.39
CA ILE A 586 -74.56 -62.25 10.00
C ILE A 586 -73.03 -62.42 10.08
N THR A 587 -72.57 -63.34 10.91
CA THR A 587 -71.17 -63.83 10.85
C THR A 587 -71.05 -64.90 9.77
N THR A 588 -70.16 -64.71 8.79
CA THR A 588 -69.90 -65.69 7.72
C THR A 588 -68.50 -66.27 7.85
N VAL A 589 -68.41 -67.57 8.15
CA VAL A 589 -67.14 -68.33 8.16
C VAL A 589 -67.17 -69.33 7.01
N LYS A 590 -66.22 -69.21 6.07
CA LYS A 590 -66.12 -70.08 4.89
C LYS A 590 -64.74 -70.71 4.82
N GLY A 591 -64.69 -72.02 4.57
CA GLY A 591 -63.47 -72.78 4.35
C GLY A 591 -63.79 -74.18 3.83
N ALA A 592 -62.81 -74.85 3.22
CA ALA A 592 -62.97 -76.24 2.78
C ALA A 592 -63.24 -77.21 3.95
N LEU A 593 -62.74 -76.87 5.14
CA LEU A 593 -63.00 -77.56 6.39
C LEU A 593 -63.06 -76.53 7.54
N VAL A 594 -64.17 -76.48 8.26
CA VAL A 594 -64.32 -75.67 9.48
C VAL A 594 -64.47 -76.63 10.66
N LYS A 595 -63.49 -76.64 11.57
CA LYS A 595 -63.56 -77.42 12.81
C LYS A 595 -63.98 -76.50 13.94
N ILE A 596 -65.16 -76.75 14.49
CA ILE A 596 -65.66 -76.14 15.72
C ILE A 596 -65.64 -77.25 16.75
N ASN A 597 -64.92 -77.06 17.85
CA ASN A 597 -64.76 -78.04 18.91
C ASN A 597 -65.26 -77.47 20.23
#